data_AF-B9D194-F1
#
_entry.id   AF-B9D194-F1
#
_cell.length_a   1.000
_cell.length_b   1.000
_cell.length_c   1.000
_cell.angle_alpha   90.00
_cell.angle_beta   90.00
_cell.angle_gamma   90.00
#
_symmetry.space_group_name_H-M   'P 1'
#
loop_
_entity.id
_entity.type
_entity.pdbx_description
1 polymer ?
#
loop_
_entity_poly.entity_id
_entity_poly.type
_entity_poly.pdbx_seq_one_letter_code
_entity_poly.pdbx_strand_id
1 'polypeptide(L)'
;MSGKFDAISQPDVNFAKIRVNLADKTEQNLNTTNEQDSNLNGDFQNSNLTNFSSKKFVRDYDKEPLIIKSYEGFFVKTSVLCPMFFCITILIIFDKYQANTIFVTLWLCFVFCWIFIPYYYYVVRHKFEVKFTNNFIEFYKDGKLKRKSARNDLDEIIVKPFWKLGPTKSDLGDKIFYFIIFMALLYAIGWTLAWLLALLYISNIIYKICSQLLLVGSLKRFTLFPSIIVDYPIYPKYFLYNGIILAGEYFMFQIFSDDEYQEIKTYFLDRKNIDIDKVKKYYFI
;
A
#
# COMPACT_ATOMS: atom_id res chain seq x y z
N MET A 1 -38.08 42.09 -58.54
CA MET A 1 -38.74 41.06 -57.71
C MET A 1 -38.63 41.54 -56.27
N SER A 2 -39.70 41.93 -55.58
CA SER A 2 -40.84 41.08 -55.14
C SER A 2 -40.35 39.95 -54.23
N GLY A 3 -40.71 39.88 -52.94
CA GLY A 3 -41.47 40.87 -52.17
C GLY A 3 -41.71 40.43 -50.71
N LYS A 4 -42.10 41.43 -49.89
CA LYS A 4 -43.05 41.40 -48.74
C LYS A 4 -42.82 40.41 -47.58
N PHE A 5 -42.66 40.91 -46.34
CA PHE A 5 -43.71 41.39 -45.40
C PHE A 5 -44.59 40.20 -44.91
N ASP A 6 -44.98 40.07 -43.63
CA ASP A 6 -45.36 41.10 -42.65
C ASP A 6 -44.81 40.89 -41.22
N ALA A 7 -45.01 41.92 -40.38
CA ALA A 7 -44.74 41.96 -38.94
C ALA A 7 -46.01 42.43 -38.18
N ILE A 8 -45.92 42.63 -36.85
CA ILE A 8 -46.93 43.30 -35.99
C ILE A 8 -48.15 42.36 -35.69
N SER A 9 -48.77 42.26 -34.51
CA SER A 9 -49.01 43.20 -33.40
C SER A 9 -49.16 42.56 -31.99
N GLN A 10 -48.73 43.29 -30.96
CA GLN A 10 -49.41 43.39 -29.65
C GLN A 10 -50.56 44.41 -29.77
N PRO A 11 -51.63 44.44 -28.92
CA PRO A 11 -51.57 44.54 -27.44
C PRO A 11 -52.74 43.76 -26.76
N ASP A 12 -53.34 44.02 -25.58
CA ASP A 12 -53.20 45.03 -24.51
C ASP A 12 -53.91 44.58 -23.19
N VAL A 13 -53.85 45.42 -22.13
CA VAL A 13 -54.89 45.67 -21.08
C VAL A 13 -55.27 44.56 -20.07
N ASN A 14 -55.57 44.81 -18.77
CA ASN A 14 -55.24 45.86 -17.77
C ASN A 14 -55.85 45.49 -16.38
N PHE A 15 -55.49 46.26 -15.34
CA PHE A 15 -56.26 46.64 -14.12
C PHE A 15 -56.13 45.94 -12.75
N ALA A 16 -55.72 46.80 -11.78
CA ALA A 16 -56.05 46.84 -10.34
C ALA A 16 -55.45 45.75 -9.43
N LYS A 17 -55.06 46.02 -8.17
CA LYS A 17 -55.54 47.01 -7.17
C LYS A 17 -54.35 47.28 -6.18
N ILE A 18 -53.91 48.53 -5.90
CA ILE A 18 -54.34 49.38 -4.75
C ILE A 18 -54.24 48.59 -3.41
N ARG A 19 -53.50 48.98 -2.35
CA ARG A 19 -53.20 50.34 -1.81
C ARG A 19 -51.95 50.37 -0.89
N VAL A 20 -51.40 51.56 -0.66
CA VAL A 20 -50.43 51.90 0.43
C VAL A 20 -51.16 52.21 1.75
N ASN A 21 -50.53 51.94 2.90
CA ASN A 21 -50.56 52.66 4.19
C ASN A 21 -49.66 51.87 5.17
N LEU A 22 -48.57 52.35 5.79
CA LEU A 22 -48.21 53.61 6.45
C LEU A 22 -48.68 53.72 7.93
N ALA A 23 -47.69 53.70 8.83
CA ALA A 23 -47.57 54.24 10.20
C ALA A 23 -48.77 54.27 11.17
N ASP A 24 -48.62 53.67 12.36
CA ASP A 24 -48.30 54.35 13.64
C ASP A 24 -48.20 53.25 14.74
N LYS A 25 -47.21 53.17 15.63
CA LYS A 25 -46.62 54.13 16.61
C LYS A 25 -47.40 54.22 17.93
N THR A 26 -46.89 53.53 18.96
CA THR A 26 -46.98 53.99 20.36
C THR A 26 -45.83 53.45 21.20
N GLU A 27 -45.21 54.34 21.98
CA GLU A 27 -44.13 54.08 22.93
C GLU A 27 -44.67 53.99 24.37
N GLN A 28 -44.01 53.23 25.25
CA GLN A 28 -43.95 53.34 26.73
C GLN A 28 -43.16 52.11 27.22
N ASN A 29 -41.90 52.12 27.67
CA ASN A 29 -41.05 53.04 28.47
C ASN A 29 -41.24 52.90 30.01
N LEU A 30 -40.15 52.47 30.68
CA LEU A 30 -39.67 52.74 32.06
C LEU A 30 -39.28 51.51 32.92
N ASN A 31 -37.95 51.42 33.18
CA ASN A 31 -37.30 51.16 34.48
C ASN A 31 -37.44 49.77 35.17
N THR A 32 -36.45 49.23 35.90
CA THR A 32 -35.17 49.79 36.39
C THR A 32 -34.12 48.70 36.71
N THR A 33 -32.84 49.04 36.49
CA THR A 33 -31.61 48.68 37.25
C THR A 33 -31.24 47.22 37.60
N ASN A 34 -30.11 46.82 37.03
CA ASN A 34 -29.16 45.78 37.44
C ASN A 34 -28.91 45.63 38.96
N GLU A 35 -28.80 44.39 39.42
CA GLU A 35 -27.69 43.99 40.31
C GLU A 35 -26.93 42.83 39.67
N GLN A 36 -25.62 42.79 39.90
CA GLN A 36 -24.69 41.90 39.19
C GLN A 36 -24.60 40.54 39.88
N ASP A 37 -24.45 39.48 39.09
CA ASP A 37 -23.54 38.39 39.47
C ASP A 37 -22.90 37.71 38.25
N SER A 38 -21.71 37.17 38.50
CA SER A 38 -20.67 36.65 37.59
C SER A 38 -21.01 36.17 36.15
N ASN A 39 -20.33 36.81 35.19
CA ASN A 39 -19.57 36.26 34.05
C ASN A 39 -19.74 34.78 33.59
N LEU A 40 -19.73 34.65 32.25
CA LEU A 40 -19.41 33.47 31.43
C LEU A 40 -20.39 32.30 31.47
N ASN A 41 -21.31 32.27 30.51
CA ASN A 41 -21.98 31.04 30.07
C ASN A 41 -22.17 31.02 28.55
N GLY A 42 -21.95 29.87 27.91
CA GLY A 42 -21.89 29.74 26.45
C GLY A 42 -21.03 28.56 26.00
N ASP A 43 -21.34 27.36 26.50
CA ASP A 43 -20.57 26.13 26.25
C ASP A 43 -20.29 25.84 24.77
N PHE A 44 -19.01 25.90 24.41
CA PHE A 44 -18.46 25.29 23.18
C PHE A 44 -17.49 24.14 23.50
N GLN A 45 -17.86 23.29 24.45
CA GLN A 45 -17.33 21.92 24.53
C GLN A 45 -18.47 20.93 24.79
N ASN A 46 -18.93 20.25 23.73
CA ASN A 46 -19.53 18.92 23.93
C ASN A 46 -18.53 17.86 23.48
N SER A 47 -17.84 17.34 24.49
CA SER A 47 -17.03 16.13 24.45
C SER A 47 -17.86 14.92 24.01
N ASN A 48 -17.75 14.52 22.75
CA ASN A 48 -18.16 13.18 22.30
C ASN A 48 -17.14 12.12 22.78
N LEU A 49 -16.99 12.01 24.10
CA LEU A 49 -16.07 11.08 24.77
C LEU A 49 -16.77 10.19 25.81
N THR A 50 -18.05 9.86 25.61
CA THR A 50 -18.79 8.89 26.42
C THR A 50 -19.90 8.21 25.61
N ASN A 51 -19.57 7.09 24.96
CA ASN A 51 -20.50 5.98 24.66
C ASN A 51 -19.74 4.77 24.07
N PHE A 52 -18.97 4.08 24.92
CA PHE A 52 -18.17 2.90 24.53
C PHE A 52 -18.97 1.58 24.40
N SER A 53 -20.31 1.64 24.38
CA SER A 53 -21.21 0.49 24.46
C SER A 53 -22.28 0.43 23.37
N SER A 54 -22.19 1.25 22.32
CA SER A 54 -22.98 1.08 21.10
C SER A 54 -22.13 0.48 19.97
N LYS A 55 -22.74 -0.37 19.15
CA LYS A 55 -22.06 -1.14 18.08
C LYS A 55 -21.15 -0.21 17.25
N LYS A 56 -19.83 -0.42 17.34
CA LYS A 56 -18.83 0.15 16.42
C LYS A 56 -19.40 0.01 15.00
N PHE A 57 -19.57 1.10 14.27
CA PHE A 57 -20.02 1.05 12.88
C PHE A 57 -18.93 0.34 12.06
N VAL A 58 -19.02 -0.99 11.98
CA VAL A 58 -18.05 -1.80 11.25
C VAL A 58 -18.22 -1.46 9.79
N ARG A 59 -17.23 -0.79 9.21
CA ARG A 59 -17.18 -0.40 7.80
C ARG A 59 -17.64 -1.57 6.93
N ASP A 60 -18.58 -1.30 6.05
CA ASP A 60 -19.08 -2.29 5.10
C ASP A 60 -18.12 -2.33 3.90
N TYR A 61 -17.09 -3.16 3.99
CA TYR A 61 -16.04 -3.25 2.99
C TYR A 61 -16.53 -3.83 1.65
N ASP A 62 -17.76 -4.36 1.57
CA ASP A 62 -18.37 -4.75 0.30
C ASP A 62 -18.97 -3.53 -0.44
N LYS A 63 -19.35 -2.46 0.29
CA LYS A 63 -19.82 -1.19 -0.29
C LYS A 63 -18.68 -0.19 -0.47
N GLU A 64 -17.82 -0.08 0.53
CA GLU A 64 -16.68 0.84 0.57
C GLU A 64 -15.39 0.07 0.85
N PRO A 65 -14.91 -0.76 -0.11
CA PRO A 65 -13.69 -1.55 0.06
C PRO A 65 -12.49 -0.65 0.37
N LEU A 66 -11.57 -1.18 1.17
CA LEU A 66 -10.26 -0.56 1.34
C LEU A 66 -9.44 -0.82 0.07
N ILE A 67 -9.00 0.23 -0.63
CA ILE A 67 -8.27 0.12 -1.89
C ILE A 67 -6.85 0.63 -1.68
N ILE A 68 -5.85 -0.21 -1.94
CA ILE A 68 -4.43 0.17 -1.91
C ILE A 68 -3.77 -0.05 -3.27
N LYS A 69 -2.73 0.73 -3.58
CA LYS A 69 -1.92 0.50 -4.78
C LYS A 69 -1.04 -0.74 -4.56
N SER A 70 -1.12 -1.70 -5.47
CA SER A 70 -0.29 -2.91 -5.40
C SER A 70 1.07 -2.68 -6.07
N TYR A 71 2.15 -3.02 -5.38
CA TYR A 71 3.50 -3.07 -5.94
C TYR A 71 4.01 -4.51 -6.09
N GLU A 72 3.11 -5.50 -6.00
CA GLU A 72 3.40 -6.94 -6.07
C GLU A 72 4.33 -7.28 -7.25
N GLY A 73 3.89 -6.94 -8.47
CA GLY A 73 4.62 -7.30 -9.68
C GLY A 73 5.98 -6.61 -9.81
N PHE A 74 6.17 -5.44 -9.19
CA PHE A 74 7.48 -4.83 -9.07
C PHE A 74 8.36 -5.66 -8.11
N PHE A 75 7.95 -5.80 -6.85
CA PHE A 75 8.72 -6.51 -5.82
C PHE A 75 9.02 -7.97 -6.18
N VAL A 76 8.09 -8.69 -6.78
CA VAL A 76 8.31 -10.10 -7.20
C VAL A 76 9.43 -10.19 -8.24
N LYS A 77 9.52 -9.23 -9.18
CA LYS A 77 10.56 -9.23 -10.23
C LYS A 77 11.91 -8.73 -9.73
N THR A 78 11.94 -7.78 -8.82
CA THR A 78 13.18 -7.11 -8.37
C THR A 78 13.77 -7.68 -7.08
N SER A 79 12.95 -8.20 -6.15
CA SER A 79 13.41 -8.59 -4.79
C SER A 79 14.32 -9.81 -4.72
N VAL A 80 14.53 -10.55 -5.82
CA VAL A 80 15.54 -11.62 -5.89
C VAL A 80 16.80 -11.14 -6.62
N LEU A 81 16.63 -10.53 -7.81
CA LEU A 81 17.75 -10.17 -8.67
C LEU A 81 18.45 -8.87 -8.26
N CYS A 82 17.71 -7.84 -7.85
CA CYS A 82 18.32 -6.57 -7.45
C CYS A 82 19.25 -6.70 -6.24
N PRO A 83 18.91 -7.44 -5.16
CA PRO A 83 19.88 -7.72 -4.09
C PRO A 83 21.15 -8.44 -4.55
N MET A 84 21.07 -9.35 -5.53
CA MET A 84 22.26 -9.99 -6.11
C MET A 84 23.12 -8.98 -6.88
N PHE A 85 22.49 -8.09 -7.67
CA PHE A 85 23.19 -7.03 -8.38
C PHE A 85 23.83 -6.01 -7.44
N PHE A 86 23.16 -5.63 -6.34
CA PHE A 86 23.77 -4.79 -5.30
C PHE A 86 24.96 -5.50 -4.64
N CYS A 87 24.87 -6.81 -4.36
CA CYS A 87 25.97 -7.57 -3.78
C CYS A 87 27.21 -7.58 -4.69
N ILE A 88 27.02 -7.87 -5.99
CA ILE A 88 28.10 -7.81 -6.99
C ILE A 88 28.67 -6.39 -7.12
N THR A 89 27.82 -5.36 -7.10
CA THR A 89 28.27 -3.95 -7.16
C THR A 89 29.11 -3.58 -5.94
N ILE A 90 28.73 -4.05 -4.74
CA ILE A 90 29.49 -3.86 -3.50
C ILE A 90 30.84 -4.59 -3.59
N LEU A 91 30.89 -5.82 -4.10
CA LEU A 91 32.14 -6.54 -4.32
C LEU A 91 33.08 -5.79 -5.29
N ILE A 92 32.58 -5.31 -6.42
CA ILE A 92 33.37 -4.50 -7.40
C ILE A 92 33.97 -3.25 -6.74
N ILE A 93 33.25 -2.60 -5.82
CA ILE A 93 33.73 -1.43 -5.08
C ILE A 93 34.79 -1.82 -4.03
N PHE A 94 34.57 -2.90 -3.26
CA PHE A 94 35.47 -3.33 -2.19
C PHE A 94 36.81 -3.88 -2.70
N ASP A 95 36.83 -4.52 -3.87
CA ASP A 95 38.03 -5.13 -4.46
C ASP A 95 39.07 -4.08 -4.94
N LYS A 96 38.83 -2.78 -4.69
CA LYS A 96 39.67 -1.64 -5.12
C LYS A 96 40.04 -1.70 -6.61
N TYR A 97 39.16 -2.24 -7.43
CA TYR A 97 39.64 -2.95 -8.60
C TYR A 97 40.12 -2.06 -9.72
N GLN A 98 41.14 -2.58 -10.43
CA GLN A 98 41.58 -2.16 -11.76
C GLN A 98 40.51 -2.48 -12.84
N ALA A 99 39.24 -2.51 -12.47
CA ALA A 99 38.14 -2.78 -13.39
C ALA A 99 38.06 -1.64 -14.39
N ASN A 100 38.05 -1.96 -15.68
CA ASN A 100 37.90 -0.98 -16.74
C ASN A 100 36.66 -0.13 -16.48
N THR A 101 36.82 1.20 -16.43
CA THR A 101 35.72 2.16 -16.18
C THR A 101 34.52 1.88 -17.09
N ILE A 102 34.75 1.51 -18.35
CA ILE A 102 33.70 1.14 -19.31
C ILE A 102 32.88 -0.05 -18.81
N PHE A 103 33.52 -1.08 -18.25
CA PHE A 103 32.82 -2.25 -17.69
C PHE A 103 31.97 -1.86 -16.48
N VAL A 104 32.50 -1.04 -15.57
CA VAL A 104 31.75 -0.56 -14.39
C VAL A 104 30.55 0.29 -14.80
N THR A 105 30.71 1.19 -15.78
CA THR A 105 29.60 1.98 -16.34
C THR A 105 28.54 1.09 -16.98
N LEU A 106 28.92 0.13 -17.83
CA LEU A 106 27.97 -0.80 -18.46
C LEU A 106 27.23 -1.66 -17.43
N TRP A 107 27.93 -2.13 -16.39
CA TRP A 107 27.33 -2.85 -15.26
C TRP A 107 26.27 -2.00 -14.55
N LEU A 108 26.59 -0.76 -14.18
CA LEU A 108 25.64 0.14 -13.54
C LEU A 108 24.42 0.42 -14.42
N CYS A 109 24.62 0.67 -15.73
CA CYS A 109 23.52 0.80 -16.68
C CYS A 109 22.62 -0.44 -16.71
N PHE A 110 23.19 -1.64 -16.72
CA PHE A 110 22.45 -2.90 -16.66
C PHE A 110 21.63 -3.02 -15.36
N VAL A 111 22.22 -2.73 -14.20
CA VAL A 111 21.49 -2.73 -12.90
C VAL A 111 20.34 -1.72 -12.91
N PHE A 112 20.54 -0.51 -13.45
CA PHE A 112 19.49 0.48 -13.59
C PHE A 112 18.35 0.00 -14.51
N CYS A 113 18.64 -0.63 -15.65
CA CYS A 113 17.62 -1.23 -16.51
C CYS A 113 16.77 -2.26 -15.77
N TRP A 114 17.37 -3.11 -14.95
CA TRP A 114 16.66 -4.12 -14.14
C TRP A 114 15.75 -3.52 -13.05
N ILE A 115 15.97 -2.27 -12.63
CA ILE A 115 15.10 -1.56 -11.69
C ILE A 115 14.02 -0.78 -12.45
N PHE A 116 14.41 0.01 -13.46
CA PHE A 116 13.51 0.94 -14.14
C PHE A 116 12.52 0.26 -15.11
N ILE A 117 12.88 -0.85 -15.76
CA ILE A 117 11.96 -1.57 -16.66
C ILE A 117 10.77 -2.17 -15.88
N PRO A 118 10.96 -2.91 -14.76
CA PRO A 118 9.86 -3.34 -13.91
C PRO A 118 9.10 -2.16 -13.29
N TYR A 119 9.79 -1.10 -12.84
CA TYR A 119 9.14 0.09 -12.29
C TYR A 119 8.17 0.72 -13.32
N TYR A 120 8.65 0.97 -14.54
CA TYR A 120 7.81 1.53 -15.60
C TYR A 120 6.60 0.64 -15.90
N TYR A 121 6.79 -0.69 -16.03
CA TYR A 121 5.69 -1.60 -16.35
C TYR A 121 4.66 -1.74 -15.22
N TYR A 122 5.10 -1.93 -13.97
CA TYR A 122 4.25 -2.28 -12.84
C TYR A 122 3.76 -1.09 -12.01
N VAL A 123 4.44 0.07 -12.07
CA VAL A 123 4.13 1.24 -11.22
C VAL A 123 3.54 2.41 -12.00
N VAL A 124 3.97 2.58 -13.27
CA VAL A 124 3.60 3.72 -14.12
C VAL A 124 2.60 3.33 -15.21
N ARG A 125 2.87 2.28 -16.00
CA ARG A 125 2.08 1.91 -17.18
C ARG A 125 0.74 1.26 -16.86
N HIS A 126 0.67 0.49 -15.79
CA HIS A 126 -0.50 -0.31 -15.42
C HIS A 126 -0.96 0.02 -14.01
N LYS A 127 -2.28 0.10 -13.80
CA LYS A 127 -2.87 0.34 -12.49
C LYS A 127 -3.13 -0.99 -11.80
N PHE A 128 -2.26 -1.37 -10.87
CA PHE A 128 -2.48 -2.52 -9.99
C PHE A 128 -3.01 -2.07 -8.63
N GLU A 129 -4.09 -2.70 -8.18
CA GLU A 129 -4.78 -2.36 -6.93
C GLU A 129 -5.11 -3.63 -6.16
N VAL A 130 -5.05 -3.57 -4.82
CA VAL A 130 -5.65 -4.59 -3.95
C VAL A 130 -6.85 -3.98 -3.28
N LYS A 131 -7.99 -4.68 -3.32
CA LYS A 131 -9.23 -4.31 -2.64
C LYS A 131 -9.51 -5.32 -1.53
N PHE A 132 -9.66 -4.84 -0.31
CA PHE A 132 -10.12 -5.64 0.81
C PHE A 132 -11.63 -5.46 0.93
N THR A 133 -12.38 -6.54 0.68
CA THR A 133 -13.83 -6.65 0.89
C THR A 133 -14.11 -7.38 2.20
N ASN A 134 -15.37 -7.54 2.63
CA ASN A 134 -15.65 -8.19 3.92
C ASN A 134 -15.11 -9.65 3.96
N ASN A 135 -15.19 -10.34 2.82
CA ASN A 135 -14.84 -11.77 2.71
C ASN A 135 -13.52 -12.01 1.97
N PHE A 136 -13.23 -11.24 0.91
CA PHE A 136 -12.16 -11.52 -0.05
C PHE A 136 -11.07 -10.43 -0.04
N ILE A 137 -9.85 -10.83 -0.41
CA ILE A 137 -8.78 -9.90 -0.79
C ILE A 137 -8.58 -10.03 -2.30
N GLU A 138 -8.94 -8.98 -3.03
CA GLU A 138 -9.07 -8.99 -4.48
C GLU A 138 -7.96 -8.19 -5.16
N PHE A 139 -7.34 -8.76 -6.19
CA PHE A 139 -6.23 -8.16 -6.92
C PHE A 139 -6.70 -7.77 -8.31
N TYR A 140 -6.57 -6.49 -8.64
CA TYR A 140 -7.01 -5.88 -9.88
C TYR A 140 -5.83 -5.46 -10.76
N LYS A 141 -6.02 -5.56 -12.08
CA LYS A 141 -5.16 -4.92 -13.09
C LYS A 141 -6.03 -4.10 -14.02
N ASP A 142 -5.77 -2.80 -14.12
CA ASP A 142 -6.45 -1.86 -15.02
C ASP A 142 -7.99 -1.95 -14.88
N GLY A 143 -8.48 -1.96 -13.63
CA GLY A 143 -9.90 -2.09 -13.29
C GLY A 143 -10.50 -3.50 -13.45
N LYS A 144 -9.78 -4.48 -14.00
CA LYS A 144 -10.24 -5.86 -14.16
C LYS A 144 -9.75 -6.75 -13.03
N LEU A 145 -10.65 -7.49 -12.40
CA LEU A 145 -10.31 -8.50 -11.39
C LEU A 145 -9.40 -9.57 -12.01
N LYS A 146 -8.26 -9.84 -11.36
CA LYS A 146 -7.30 -10.87 -11.77
C LYS A 146 -7.32 -12.08 -10.84
N ARG A 147 -7.32 -11.83 -9.53
CA ARG A 147 -7.25 -12.87 -8.50
C ARG A 147 -8.10 -12.48 -7.31
N LYS A 148 -8.56 -13.46 -6.55
CA LYS A 148 -9.17 -13.27 -5.23
C LYS A 148 -8.60 -14.32 -4.28
N SER A 149 -8.29 -13.91 -3.06
CA SER A 149 -8.01 -14.82 -1.95
C SER A 149 -9.19 -14.78 -0.99
N ALA A 150 -9.67 -15.96 -0.61
CA ALA A 150 -10.55 -16.16 0.55
C ALA A 150 -10.06 -17.41 1.26
N ARG A 151 -9.32 -17.17 2.35
CA ARG A 151 -8.86 -18.20 3.26
C ARG A 151 -9.51 -18.06 4.61
N ASN A 152 -9.87 -19.21 5.16
CA ASN A 152 -10.32 -19.37 6.54
C ASN A 152 -9.11 -19.64 7.45
N ASP A 153 -8.05 -20.23 6.90
CA ASP A 153 -6.72 -20.53 7.45
C ASP A 153 -5.71 -19.37 7.27
N LEU A 154 -6.21 -18.13 7.18
CA LEU A 154 -5.40 -16.95 6.88
C LEU A 154 -4.41 -16.61 8.00
N ASP A 155 -4.76 -16.90 9.25
CA ASP A 155 -3.95 -16.69 10.45
C ASP A 155 -2.70 -17.60 10.49
N GLU A 156 -2.78 -18.83 9.98
CA GLU A 156 -1.62 -19.72 9.83
C GLU A 156 -0.68 -19.31 8.68
N ILE A 157 -1.24 -18.71 7.62
CA ILE A 157 -0.56 -18.50 6.33
C ILE A 157 -0.01 -17.09 6.18
N ILE A 158 -0.61 -16.09 6.84
CA ILE A 158 -0.20 -14.70 6.75
C ILE A 158 1.24 -14.53 7.26
N VAL A 159 2.10 -13.97 6.40
CA VAL A 159 3.53 -13.85 6.70
C VAL A 159 4.11 -12.53 6.19
N LYS A 160 5.11 -12.05 6.94
CA LYS A 160 5.95 -10.90 6.60
C LYS A 160 7.29 -11.42 6.08
N PRO A 161 7.54 -11.45 4.76
CA PRO A 161 8.78 -11.98 4.19
C PRO A 161 9.94 -10.98 4.25
N PHE A 162 11.13 -11.46 4.61
CA PHE A 162 12.38 -10.72 4.39
C PHE A 162 12.93 -10.97 2.98
N TRP A 163 12.91 -12.21 2.52
CA TRP A 163 13.43 -12.61 1.21
C TRP A 163 12.48 -13.55 0.45
N LYS A 164 11.91 -14.50 1.18
CA LYS A 164 11.11 -15.59 0.65
C LYS A 164 9.78 -15.09 0.08
N LEU A 165 9.54 -15.30 -1.21
CA LEU A 165 8.38 -14.72 -1.89
C LEU A 165 7.03 -15.34 -1.50
N GLY A 166 6.99 -16.55 -0.93
CA GLY A 166 5.75 -17.22 -0.52
C GLY A 166 5.88 -18.06 0.77
N PRO A 167 4.77 -18.33 1.48
CA PRO A 167 4.76 -19.28 2.58
C PRO A 167 5.05 -20.70 2.06
N THR A 168 5.92 -21.43 2.76
CA THR A 168 6.18 -22.85 2.51
C THR A 168 6.03 -23.66 3.79
N LYS A 169 5.24 -24.73 3.75
CA LYS A 169 5.39 -25.82 4.71
C LYS A 169 6.69 -26.55 4.35
N SER A 170 7.73 -26.32 5.16
CA SER A 170 9.03 -27.00 5.05
C SER A 170 9.13 -27.94 6.25
N ASP A 171 9.32 -29.22 5.96
CA ASP A 171 9.34 -30.23 7.00
C ASP A 171 10.65 -30.16 7.78
N LEU A 172 10.68 -30.82 8.94
CA LEU A 172 11.87 -30.81 9.79
C LEU A 172 13.07 -31.48 9.09
N GLY A 173 12.81 -32.51 8.27
CA GLY A 173 13.81 -33.19 7.45
C GLY A 173 14.49 -32.25 6.45
N ASP A 174 13.73 -31.44 5.71
CA ASP A 174 14.26 -30.46 4.75
C ASP A 174 15.23 -29.50 5.43
N LYS A 175 14.85 -28.96 6.60
CA LYS A 175 15.65 -28.01 7.36
C LYS A 175 16.99 -28.62 7.80
N ILE A 176 16.96 -29.88 8.25
CA ILE A 176 18.17 -30.61 8.64
C ILE A 176 19.06 -30.86 7.40
N PHE A 177 18.47 -31.24 6.27
CA PHE A 177 19.20 -31.46 5.02
C PHE A 177 19.90 -30.19 4.51
N TYR A 178 19.18 -29.06 4.43
CA TYR A 178 19.78 -27.77 4.05
C TYR A 178 20.83 -27.30 5.07
N PHE A 179 20.66 -27.58 6.36
CA PHE A 179 21.67 -27.26 7.38
C PHE A 179 22.95 -28.08 7.19
N ILE A 180 22.85 -29.39 6.88
CA ILE A 180 24.01 -30.24 6.58
C ILE A 180 24.75 -29.73 5.34
N ILE A 181 24.03 -29.38 4.26
CA ILE A 181 24.62 -28.78 3.05
C ILE A 181 25.33 -27.46 3.39
N PHE A 182 24.70 -26.61 4.19
CA PHE A 182 25.28 -25.33 4.60
C PHE A 182 26.59 -25.52 5.39
N MET A 183 26.62 -26.46 6.34
CA MET A 183 27.83 -26.77 7.12
C MET A 183 28.93 -27.39 6.24
N ALA A 184 28.58 -28.25 5.28
CA ALA A 184 29.54 -28.79 4.31
C ALA A 184 30.13 -27.70 3.40
N LEU A 185 29.31 -26.75 2.94
CA LEU A 185 29.78 -25.59 2.15
C LEU A 185 30.63 -24.63 3.00
N LEU A 186 30.29 -24.40 4.27
CA LEU A 186 31.13 -23.63 5.19
C LEU A 186 32.49 -24.31 5.44
N TYR A 187 32.53 -25.65 5.52
CA TYR A 187 33.78 -26.38 5.64
C TYR A 187 34.65 -26.27 4.37
N ALA A 188 34.04 -26.40 3.19
CA ALA A 188 34.76 -26.39 1.91
C ALA A 188 35.21 -24.99 1.46
N ILE A 189 34.42 -23.95 1.71
CA ILE A 189 34.65 -22.57 1.23
C ILE A 189 35.14 -21.64 2.36
N GLY A 190 35.02 -22.08 3.61
CA GLY A 190 35.42 -21.32 4.79
C GLY A 190 34.58 -20.06 5.01
N TRP A 191 35.19 -19.09 5.71
CA TRP A 191 34.57 -17.80 6.05
C TRP A 191 34.13 -16.97 4.84
N THR A 192 34.67 -17.22 3.65
CA THR A 192 34.28 -16.55 2.40
C THR A 192 32.79 -16.72 2.08
N LEU A 193 32.20 -17.89 2.39
CA LEU A 193 30.77 -18.14 2.21
C LEU A 193 29.93 -17.32 3.20
N ALA A 194 30.33 -17.28 4.46
CA ALA A 194 29.66 -16.49 5.49
C ALA A 194 29.70 -14.98 5.15
N TRP A 195 30.85 -14.50 4.66
CA TRP A 195 31.02 -13.13 4.17
C TRP A 195 30.10 -12.81 2.98
N LEU A 196 30.05 -13.69 1.97
CA LEU A 196 29.19 -13.50 0.80
C LEU A 196 27.69 -13.47 1.20
N LEU A 197 27.26 -14.31 2.13
CA LEU A 197 25.89 -14.32 2.64
C LEU A 197 25.57 -13.06 3.45
N ALA A 198 26.52 -12.55 4.24
CA ALA A 198 26.36 -11.27 4.95
C ALA A 198 26.22 -10.09 3.96
N LEU A 199 27.05 -10.04 2.92
CA LEU A 199 26.93 -9.04 1.85
C LEU A 199 25.60 -9.14 1.11
N LEU A 200 25.13 -10.35 0.81
CA LEU A 200 23.83 -10.58 0.17
C LEU A 200 22.66 -10.10 1.06
N TYR A 201 22.74 -10.34 2.38
CA TYR A 201 21.76 -9.84 3.35
C TYR A 201 21.74 -8.30 3.42
N ILE A 202 22.90 -7.66 3.52
CA ILE A 202 23.06 -6.19 3.48
C ILE A 202 22.49 -5.63 2.17
N SER A 203 22.74 -6.30 1.04
CA SER A 203 22.28 -5.88 -0.28
C SER A 203 20.77 -5.90 -0.43
N ASN A 204 20.06 -6.79 0.27
CA ASN A 204 18.59 -6.77 0.33
C ASN A 204 18.06 -5.62 1.20
N ILE A 205 18.74 -5.26 2.28
CA ILE A 205 18.39 -4.07 3.07
C ILE A 205 18.55 -2.81 2.20
N ILE A 206 19.67 -2.68 1.48
CA ILE A 206 19.91 -1.57 0.53
C ILE A 206 18.83 -1.55 -0.55
N TYR A 207 18.55 -2.69 -1.20
CA TYR A 207 17.47 -2.81 -2.18
C TYR A 207 16.13 -2.31 -1.63
N LYS A 208 15.75 -2.67 -0.40
CA LYS A 208 14.49 -2.22 0.23
C LYS A 208 14.48 -0.72 0.46
N ILE A 209 15.56 -0.15 0.98
CA ILE A 209 15.73 1.30 1.16
C ILE A 209 15.58 2.03 -0.18
N CYS A 210 16.27 1.56 -1.22
CA CYS A 210 16.14 2.10 -2.58
C CYS A 210 14.72 1.96 -3.15
N SER A 211 14.06 0.82 -2.92
CA SER A 211 12.68 0.58 -3.40
C SER A 211 11.68 1.52 -2.74
N GLN A 212 11.81 1.78 -1.44
CA GLN A 212 10.94 2.71 -0.73
C GLN A 212 11.18 4.16 -1.18
N LEU A 213 12.44 4.57 -1.37
CA LEU A 213 12.77 5.87 -1.95
C LEU A 213 12.19 6.03 -3.37
N LEU A 214 12.27 4.99 -4.20
CA LEU A 214 11.77 5.02 -5.59
C LEU A 214 10.24 5.07 -5.69
N LEU A 215 9.53 4.43 -4.75
CA LEU A 215 8.06 4.35 -4.77
C LEU A 215 7.37 5.50 -4.01
N VAL A 216 8.00 6.03 -2.96
CA VAL A 216 7.39 6.94 -1.98
C VAL A 216 8.16 8.26 -1.84
N GLY A 217 9.43 8.31 -2.25
CA GLY A 217 10.30 9.49 -2.08
C GLY A 217 10.75 9.74 -0.63
N SER A 218 10.46 8.85 0.31
CA SER A 218 10.67 9.09 1.75
C SER A 218 10.97 7.80 2.53
N LEU A 219 11.94 7.87 3.46
CA LEU A 219 12.28 6.80 4.40
C LEU A 219 11.50 6.88 5.73
N LYS A 220 10.51 7.78 5.85
CA LYS A 220 9.57 7.76 6.98
C LYS A 220 8.93 6.36 7.08
N ARG A 221 8.91 5.80 8.30
CA ARG A 221 8.49 4.42 8.61
C ARG A 221 9.09 3.31 7.72
N PHE A 222 10.35 3.44 7.29
CA PHE A 222 11.06 2.31 6.70
C PHE A 222 10.99 1.07 7.62
N THR A 223 10.58 -0.06 7.04
CA THR A 223 10.50 -1.36 7.70
C THR A 223 11.25 -2.39 6.87
N LEU A 224 11.98 -3.29 7.53
CA LEU A 224 12.62 -4.45 6.88
C LEU A 224 11.60 -5.43 6.28
N PHE A 225 10.33 -5.30 6.66
CA PHE A 225 9.19 -6.12 6.26
C PHE A 225 8.06 -5.22 5.75
N PRO A 226 8.22 -4.55 4.58
CA PRO A 226 7.17 -3.69 4.01
C PRO A 226 6.04 -4.53 3.37
N SER A 227 6.33 -5.78 3.03
CA SER A 227 5.42 -6.71 2.36
C SER A 227 4.66 -7.58 3.35
N ILE A 228 3.41 -7.91 3.01
CA ILE A 228 2.59 -8.94 3.65
C ILE A 228 2.08 -9.88 2.55
N ILE A 229 2.16 -11.18 2.78
CA ILE A 229 1.58 -12.23 1.92
C ILE A 229 0.36 -12.82 2.61
N VAL A 230 -0.74 -13.03 1.87
CA VAL A 230 -2.01 -13.55 2.40
C VAL A 230 -2.48 -14.88 1.80
N ASP A 231 -1.76 -15.43 0.82
CA ASP A 231 -2.09 -16.74 0.22
C ASP A 231 -0.81 -17.46 -0.25
N TYR A 232 -0.96 -18.71 -0.68
CA TYR A 232 0.10 -19.42 -1.40
C TYR A 232 0.23 -18.88 -2.84
N PRO A 233 1.44 -18.86 -3.41
CA PRO A 233 1.63 -18.45 -4.79
C PRO A 233 0.91 -19.33 -5.79
N ILE A 234 0.26 -18.70 -6.76
CA ILE A 234 -0.20 -19.36 -7.99
C ILE A 234 0.91 -19.23 -9.04
N TYR A 235 1.34 -20.37 -9.58
CA TYR A 235 2.34 -20.42 -10.63
C TYR A 235 1.69 -20.73 -12.00
N PRO A 236 2.04 -20.01 -13.07
CA PRO A 236 1.55 -20.32 -14.41
C PRO A 236 2.10 -21.66 -14.89
N LYS A 237 1.22 -22.57 -15.32
CA LYS A 237 1.52 -23.98 -15.68
C LYS A 237 2.61 -24.20 -16.75
N TYR A 238 3.03 -23.15 -17.47
CA TYR A 238 3.87 -23.24 -18.66
C TYR A 238 5.32 -22.76 -18.46
N PHE A 239 5.73 -22.37 -17.25
CA PHE A 239 7.07 -21.85 -17.00
C PHE A 239 8.03 -22.91 -16.43
N LEU A 240 9.07 -23.25 -17.19
CA LEU A 240 10.02 -24.32 -16.86
C LEU A 240 10.80 -24.04 -15.56
N TYR A 241 10.69 -25.02 -14.64
CA TYR A 241 11.44 -25.36 -13.41
C TYR A 241 12.22 -24.31 -12.61
N ASN A 242 12.97 -23.39 -13.23
CA ASN A 242 13.80 -22.39 -12.53
C ASN A 242 13.26 -20.95 -12.62
N GLY A 243 12.47 -20.61 -13.64
CA GLY A 243 11.88 -19.26 -13.77
C GLY A 243 10.62 -19.03 -12.92
N ILE A 244 10.14 -20.09 -12.26
CA ILE A 244 8.88 -20.17 -11.52
C ILE A 244 8.77 -19.05 -10.46
N ILE A 245 9.85 -18.77 -9.74
CA ILE A 245 9.88 -17.79 -8.63
C ILE A 245 9.58 -16.35 -9.10
N LEU A 246 10.00 -15.97 -10.30
CA LEU A 246 9.72 -14.64 -10.84
C LEU A 246 8.37 -14.57 -11.56
N ALA A 247 7.78 -15.72 -11.90
CA ALA A 247 6.52 -15.82 -12.64
C ALA A 247 5.28 -16.04 -11.73
N GLY A 248 5.50 -16.31 -10.44
CA GLY A 248 4.43 -16.52 -9.47
C GLY A 248 3.59 -15.27 -9.19
N GLU A 249 2.32 -15.50 -8.90
CA GLU A 249 1.37 -14.52 -8.38
C GLU A 249 1.24 -14.79 -6.87
N TYR A 250 1.80 -13.91 -6.05
CA TYR A 250 2.17 -14.17 -4.66
C TYR A 250 1.17 -13.65 -3.62
N PHE A 251 0.06 -13.04 -4.05
CA PHE A 251 -0.93 -12.42 -3.15
C PHE A 251 -0.27 -11.52 -2.10
N MET A 252 0.69 -10.73 -2.57
CA MET A 252 1.54 -9.87 -1.75
C MET A 252 1.13 -8.42 -1.95
N PHE A 253 1.02 -7.66 -0.87
CA PHE A 253 0.91 -6.21 -0.93
C PHE A 253 1.94 -5.56 -0.01
N GLN A 254 2.20 -4.28 -0.25
CA GLN A 254 3.18 -3.48 0.46
C GLN A 254 2.46 -2.34 1.15
N ILE A 255 2.88 -2.00 2.38
CA ILE A 255 2.35 -0.87 3.13
C ILE A 255 3.47 0.15 3.29
N PHE A 256 3.20 1.40 2.91
CA PHE A 256 4.17 2.49 3.01
C PHE A 256 3.65 3.72 3.75
N SER A 257 2.34 3.95 3.81
CA SER A 257 1.75 5.04 4.60
C SER A 257 1.38 4.61 6.03
N ASP A 258 1.47 5.55 6.96
CA ASP A 258 0.97 5.43 8.34
C ASP A 258 -0.53 5.15 8.36
N ASP A 259 -1.29 5.86 7.52
CA ASP A 259 -2.75 5.80 7.45
C ASP A 259 -3.19 4.45 6.84
N GLU A 260 -2.56 4.05 5.72
CA GLU A 260 -2.73 2.71 5.14
C GLU A 260 -2.45 1.61 6.18
N TYR A 261 -1.40 1.76 7.00
CA TYR A 261 -1.08 0.78 8.03
C TYR A 261 -2.18 0.65 9.08
N GLN A 262 -2.73 1.77 9.56
CA GLN A 262 -3.79 1.73 10.57
C GLN A 262 -5.12 1.23 9.98
N GLU A 263 -5.48 1.60 8.75
CA GLU A 263 -6.67 1.08 8.07
C GLU A 263 -6.55 -0.43 7.83
N ILE A 264 -5.42 -0.91 7.30
CA ILE A 264 -5.18 -2.35 7.09
C ILE A 264 -5.15 -3.09 8.43
N LYS A 265 -4.46 -2.57 9.46
CA LYS A 265 -4.45 -3.18 10.81
C LYS A 265 -5.86 -3.30 11.38
N THR A 266 -6.68 -2.25 11.24
CA THR A 266 -8.07 -2.26 11.70
C THR A 266 -8.91 -3.27 10.93
N TYR A 267 -8.75 -3.37 9.60
CA TYR A 267 -9.42 -4.37 8.78
C TYR A 267 -9.09 -5.81 9.23
N PHE A 268 -7.81 -6.17 9.38
CA PHE A 268 -7.43 -7.53 9.78
C PHE A 268 -7.86 -7.87 11.22
N LEU A 269 -7.82 -6.90 12.13
CA LEU A 269 -8.29 -7.09 13.50
C LEU A 269 -9.82 -7.26 13.55
N ASP A 270 -10.58 -6.36 12.93
CA ASP A 270 -12.05 -6.37 12.97
C ASP A 270 -12.69 -7.51 12.14
N ARG A 271 -12.10 -7.88 10.99
CA ARG A 271 -12.70 -8.85 10.05
C ARG A 271 -12.09 -10.25 10.08
N LYS A 272 -10.83 -10.38 10.47
CA LYS A 272 -10.11 -11.67 10.47
C LYS A 272 -9.59 -12.06 11.86
N ASN A 273 -9.75 -11.22 12.88
CA ASN A 273 -9.20 -11.41 14.23
C ASN A 273 -7.66 -11.62 14.24
N ILE A 274 -6.96 -11.01 13.28
CA ILE A 274 -5.51 -11.13 13.11
C ILE A 274 -4.82 -9.82 13.50
N ASP A 275 -3.90 -9.91 14.45
CA ASP A 275 -3.01 -8.80 14.82
C ASP A 275 -1.78 -8.79 13.90
N ILE A 276 -1.76 -7.85 12.94
CA ILE A 276 -0.68 -7.69 11.96
C ILE A 276 0.69 -7.45 12.63
N ASP A 277 0.73 -6.89 13.84
CA ASP A 277 2.00 -6.65 14.54
C ASP A 277 2.66 -7.98 15.00
N LYS A 278 1.83 -9.00 15.27
CA LYS A 278 2.25 -10.34 15.74
C LYS A 278 2.45 -11.36 14.61
N VAL A 279 2.12 -10.99 13.37
CA VAL A 279 2.31 -11.83 12.17
C VAL A 279 3.75 -12.34 12.04
N LYS A 280 3.89 -13.63 11.71
CA LYS A 280 5.16 -14.32 11.59
C LYS A 280 6.08 -13.66 10.55
N LYS A 281 7.30 -13.32 10.97
CA LYS A 281 8.36 -12.77 10.12
C LYS A 281 9.26 -13.91 9.61
N TYR A 282 9.42 -14.04 8.30
CA TYR A 282 10.35 -15.00 7.70
C TYR A 282 11.66 -14.29 7.32
N TYR A 283 12.70 -14.51 8.12
CA TYR A 283 14.01 -13.87 7.96
C TYR A 283 14.90 -14.51 6.87
N PHE A 284 14.71 -15.81 6.60
CA PHE A 284 15.56 -16.60 5.71
C PHE A 284 14.76 -17.24 4.55
N ILE A 285 15.51 -17.73 3.56
CA ILE A 285 15.04 -18.53 2.43
C ILE A 285 14.51 -19.88 2.90
#